data_AF-A0A498QZD4-F1
#
_entry.id   AF-A0A498QZD4-F1
#
_cell.length_a   1.000
_cell.length_b   1.000
_cell.length_c   1.000
_cell.angle_alpha   90.00
_cell.angle_beta   90.00
_cell.angle_gamma   90.00
#
_symmetry.space_group_name_H-M   'P 1'
#
loop_
_entity.id
_entity.type
_entity.pdbx_description
1 polymer ?
#
loop_
_entity_poly.entity_id
_entity_poly.type
_entity_poly.pdbx_seq_one_letter_code
_entity_poly.pdbx_strand_id
1 'polypeptide(L)'
;MPGADVGVYWGPRAESVDESAYRIARLVTTLAALDPVLSGWRDGGPSKREALAQPLVTNDHADLVERLLAGRNRRPDNNEVIEAYGYAAHWWNGGSDDSRPAAKLSIRIAGTSAIGLNNAMLDLPDQESAPRLYRPETAHQIIQTLLDVFGPEWGVWTNNDLRNKQKEPNRPTKDGRGYVLGKLVGHPAGWANFLSDSDSVKFDMALLPAGATVERLGTGTLVLLGQDPANPPLRDVLQVRRAMGYEVPTQQTESSEDLDAASAGPAAAPLAPGASVSPTDRGQSDPRSGIETRGVGDPASNTDARRSDAQRGTTAHD
;
A
#
# COMPACT_ATOMS: atom_id res chain seq x y z
N MET A 1 -5.35 -9.97 8.46
CA MET A 1 -3.96 -9.50 8.16
C MET A 1 -3.95 -8.01 7.83
N PRO A 2 -2.85 -7.23 7.95
CA PRO A 2 -2.86 -5.83 7.52
C PRO A 2 -2.97 -5.72 5.99
N GLY A 3 -3.60 -4.66 5.50
CA GLY A 3 -3.57 -4.27 4.10
C GLY A 3 -2.15 -4.06 3.58
N ALA A 4 -1.97 -4.20 2.27
CA ALA A 4 -0.70 -3.97 1.61
C ALA A 4 -0.58 -2.52 1.16
N ASP A 5 0.64 -2.02 1.13
CA ASP A 5 0.98 -0.74 0.55
C ASP A 5 1.93 -0.97 -0.63
N VAL A 6 1.55 -0.47 -1.80
CA VAL A 6 2.30 -0.61 -3.04
C VAL A 6 2.72 0.79 -3.49
N GLY A 7 4.01 1.05 -3.49
CA GLY A 7 4.55 2.38 -3.73
C GLY A 7 5.67 2.38 -4.75
N VAL A 8 5.72 3.40 -5.58
CA VAL A 8 6.84 3.71 -6.47
C VAL A 8 7.31 5.14 -6.23
N TYR A 9 8.61 5.38 -6.34
CA TYR A 9 9.25 6.60 -5.87
C TYR A 9 10.37 7.03 -6.82
N TRP A 10 10.52 8.34 -7.00
CA TRP A 10 11.59 8.91 -7.82
C TRP A 10 11.99 10.30 -7.32
N GLY A 11 13.19 10.72 -7.72
CA GLY A 11 13.73 12.02 -7.36
C GLY A 11 13.03 13.20 -8.06
N PRO A 12 13.63 14.39 -7.95
CA PRO A 12 13.19 15.59 -8.65
C PRO A 12 13.00 15.37 -10.16
N ARG A 13 11.78 15.59 -10.66
CA ARG A 13 11.45 15.47 -12.07
C ARG A 13 10.36 16.47 -12.42
N ALA A 14 10.69 17.47 -13.22
CA ALA A 14 9.73 18.45 -13.71
C ALA A 14 8.88 17.83 -14.82
N GLU A 15 7.56 18.04 -14.76
CA GLU A 15 6.59 17.67 -15.78
C GLU A 15 5.48 18.73 -15.80
N SER A 16 4.86 18.97 -16.95
CA SER A 16 3.67 19.82 -17.03
C SER A 16 2.46 19.16 -16.37
N VAL A 17 1.42 19.95 -16.09
CA VAL A 17 0.14 19.43 -15.59
C VAL A 17 -0.52 18.50 -16.61
N ASP A 18 -0.41 18.81 -17.91
CA ASP A 18 -0.97 18.00 -19.00
C ASP A 18 -0.28 16.63 -19.11
N GLU A 19 1.06 16.60 -19.05
CA GLU A 19 1.81 15.33 -19.03
C GLU A 19 1.48 14.49 -17.80
N SER A 20 1.36 15.15 -16.64
CA SER A 20 0.97 14.51 -15.38
C SER A 20 -0.45 13.93 -15.47
N ALA A 21 -1.40 14.71 -16.01
CA ALA A 21 -2.79 14.27 -16.22
C ALA A 21 -2.86 13.07 -17.17
N TYR A 22 -2.10 13.06 -18.26
CA TYR A 22 -2.04 11.92 -19.18
C TYR A 22 -1.52 10.64 -18.50
N ARG A 23 -0.46 10.72 -17.68
CA ARG A 23 0.04 9.57 -16.92
C ARG A 23 -1.01 9.04 -15.95
N ILE A 24 -1.68 9.94 -15.24
CA ILE A 24 -2.70 9.57 -14.25
C ILE A 24 -3.94 8.98 -14.93
N ALA A 25 -4.36 9.50 -16.09
CA ALA A 25 -5.45 8.93 -16.89
C ALA A 25 -5.16 7.47 -17.26
N ARG A 26 -3.92 7.18 -17.69
CA ARG A 26 -3.46 5.80 -17.97
C ARG A 26 -3.48 4.93 -16.72
N LEU A 27 -2.99 5.44 -15.58
CA LEU A 27 -3.01 4.73 -14.31
C LEU A 27 -4.43 4.34 -13.90
N VAL A 28 -5.34 5.30 -13.75
CA VAL A 28 -6.69 5.04 -13.23
C VAL A 28 -7.49 4.14 -14.17
N THR A 29 -7.28 4.26 -15.49
CA THR A 29 -7.90 3.38 -16.49
C THR A 29 -7.38 1.95 -16.36
N THR A 30 -6.08 1.77 -16.19
CA THR A 30 -5.45 0.44 -16.10
C THR A 30 -5.83 -0.24 -14.79
N LEU A 31 -5.76 0.48 -13.66
CA LEU A 31 -6.16 -0.01 -12.35
C LEU A 31 -7.63 -0.47 -12.32
N ALA A 32 -8.54 0.32 -12.91
CA ALA A 32 -9.96 -0.02 -12.98
C ALA A 32 -10.24 -1.29 -13.80
N ALA A 33 -9.38 -1.61 -14.79
CA ALA A 33 -9.48 -2.83 -15.58
C ALA A 33 -8.95 -4.07 -14.83
N LEU A 34 -8.07 -3.90 -13.84
CA LEU A 34 -7.48 -5.01 -13.06
C LEU A 34 -8.45 -5.56 -12.02
N ASP A 35 -9.07 -4.70 -11.21
CA ASP A 35 -10.07 -5.11 -10.23
C ASP A 35 -11.04 -3.96 -9.89
N PRO A 36 -12.34 -4.23 -9.71
CA PRO A 36 -13.32 -3.22 -9.31
C PRO A 36 -12.97 -2.44 -8.02
N VAL A 37 -12.22 -3.02 -7.09
CA VAL A 37 -11.75 -2.34 -5.87
C VAL A 37 -10.83 -1.16 -6.20
N LEU A 38 -10.10 -1.22 -7.31
CA LEU A 38 -9.14 -0.20 -7.77
C LEU A 38 -9.79 0.81 -8.72
N SER A 39 -11.10 1.02 -8.58
CA SER A 39 -11.90 1.94 -9.37
C SER A 39 -12.79 2.82 -8.48
N GLY A 40 -13.55 3.74 -9.07
CA GLY A 40 -14.52 4.54 -8.32
C GLY A 40 -13.88 5.56 -7.37
N TRP A 41 -12.69 6.04 -7.71
CA TRP A 41 -11.91 7.03 -6.98
C TRP A 41 -12.70 8.33 -6.79
N ARG A 42 -12.57 8.94 -5.61
CA ARG A 42 -13.18 10.22 -5.22
C ARG A 42 -12.19 11.03 -4.39
N ASP A 43 -12.36 12.35 -4.35
CA ASP A 43 -11.66 13.16 -3.36
C ASP A 43 -12.15 12.84 -1.94
N GLY A 44 -11.31 13.20 -0.98
CA GLY A 44 -11.71 13.24 0.42
C GLY A 44 -12.73 14.34 0.70
N GLY A 45 -13.34 14.26 1.88
CA GLY A 45 -14.22 15.28 2.42
C GLY A 45 -14.09 15.32 3.94
N PRO A 46 -14.59 16.39 4.60
CA PRO A 46 -14.48 16.52 6.05
C PRO A 46 -15.35 15.50 6.80
N SER A 47 -16.29 14.85 6.12
CA SER A 47 -17.06 13.71 6.63
C SER A 47 -17.18 12.61 5.57
N LYS A 48 -17.45 11.38 6.01
CA LYS A 48 -17.70 10.24 5.11
C LYS A 48 -18.83 10.52 4.12
N ARG A 49 -19.92 11.14 4.58
CA ARG A 49 -21.07 11.50 3.74
C ARG A 49 -20.68 12.46 2.63
N GLU A 50 -19.93 13.50 2.96
CA GLU A 50 -19.48 14.50 1.98
C GLU A 50 -18.42 13.92 1.03
N ALA A 51 -17.51 13.08 1.54
CA ALA A 51 -16.54 12.36 0.71
C ALA A 51 -17.21 11.41 -0.30
N LEU A 52 -18.30 10.75 0.09
CA LEU A 52 -19.09 9.90 -0.82
C LEU A 52 -19.90 10.70 -1.85
N ALA A 53 -20.25 11.95 -1.53
CA ALA A 53 -20.94 12.87 -2.43
C ALA A 53 -20.00 13.54 -3.45
N GLN A 54 -18.68 13.48 -3.25
CA GLN A 54 -17.70 14.01 -4.20
C GLN A 54 -17.86 13.32 -5.57
N PRO A 55 -17.71 14.06 -6.69
CA PRO A 55 -17.71 13.47 -8.02
C PRO A 55 -16.66 12.36 -8.15
N LEU A 56 -16.98 11.36 -8.96
CA LEU A 56 -15.99 10.36 -9.34
C LEU A 56 -14.85 11.03 -10.10
N VAL A 57 -13.62 10.65 -9.77
CA VAL A 57 -12.46 10.93 -10.61
C VAL A 57 -12.67 10.20 -11.92
N THR A 58 -12.54 10.93 -13.01
CA THR A 58 -12.62 10.39 -14.37
C THR A 58 -11.22 10.24 -14.96
N ASN A 59 -11.13 9.63 -16.14
CA ASN A 59 -9.91 9.66 -16.95
C ASN A 59 -9.93 10.81 -17.97
N ASP A 60 -10.89 11.74 -17.86
CA ASP A 60 -10.92 12.94 -18.68
C ASP A 60 -9.76 13.86 -18.32
N HIS A 61 -9.12 14.40 -19.34
CA HIS A 61 -7.94 15.22 -19.16
C HIS A 61 -8.22 16.51 -18.37
N ALA A 62 -9.36 17.17 -18.61
CA ALA A 62 -9.69 18.42 -17.94
C ALA A 62 -9.98 18.22 -16.44
N ASP A 63 -10.72 17.15 -16.10
CA ASP A 63 -10.97 16.75 -14.70
C ASP A 63 -9.66 16.49 -13.94
N LEU A 64 -8.73 15.76 -14.55
CA LEU A 64 -7.44 15.47 -13.94
C LEU A 64 -6.56 16.71 -13.79
N VAL A 65 -6.52 17.60 -14.79
CA VAL A 65 -5.82 18.89 -14.69
C VAL A 65 -6.38 19.74 -13.54
N GLU A 66 -7.70 19.85 -13.43
CA GLU A 66 -8.35 20.61 -12.34
C GLU A 66 -7.92 20.08 -10.96
N ARG A 67 -7.99 18.76 -10.77
CA ARG A 67 -7.62 18.10 -9.51
C ARG A 67 -6.15 18.30 -9.17
N LEU A 68 -5.25 18.17 -10.16
CA LEU A 68 -3.82 18.39 -9.96
C LEU A 68 -3.50 19.84 -9.59
N LEU A 69 -4.14 20.81 -10.25
CA LEU A 69 -3.96 22.24 -9.94
C LEU A 69 -4.51 22.61 -8.57
N ALA A 70 -5.59 21.96 -8.12
CA ALA A 70 -6.14 22.12 -6.79
C ALA A 70 -5.17 21.60 -5.71
N GLY A 71 -4.55 20.44 -5.94
CA GLY A 71 -3.64 19.77 -5.02
C GLY A 71 -2.23 20.38 -4.89
N ARG A 72 -1.96 21.52 -5.53
CA ARG A 72 -0.69 22.24 -5.36
C ARG A 72 -0.50 22.72 -3.93
N ASN A 73 0.70 22.53 -3.40
CA ASN A 73 1.06 23.04 -2.08
C ASN A 73 1.13 24.57 -2.10
N ARG A 74 0.60 25.20 -1.05
CA ARG A 74 0.58 26.65 -0.90
C ARG A 74 1.16 27.04 0.45
N ARG A 75 1.81 28.20 0.53
CA ARG A 75 2.37 28.67 1.80
C ARG A 75 1.24 29.03 2.78
N PRO A 76 1.34 28.67 4.07
CA PRO A 76 0.27 28.95 5.03
C PRO A 76 0.02 30.44 5.30
N ASP A 77 1.02 31.30 5.08
CA ASP A 77 1.01 32.72 5.42
C ASP A 77 0.42 33.60 4.31
N ASN A 78 0.68 33.30 3.05
CA ASN A 78 0.26 34.12 1.92
C ASN A 78 -0.50 33.36 0.81
N ASN A 79 -0.69 32.04 0.98
CA ASN A 79 -1.38 31.17 0.02
C ASN A 79 -0.73 31.10 -1.37
N GLU A 80 0.52 31.53 -1.53
CA GLU A 80 1.25 31.40 -2.78
C GLU A 80 1.61 29.94 -3.06
N VAL A 81 1.52 29.54 -4.33
CA VAL A 81 1.89 28.21 -4.78
C VAL A 81 3.39 27.98 -4.62
N ILE A 82 3.75 26.82 -4.08
CA ILE A 82 5.13 26.36 -3.96
C ILE A 82 5.43 25.42 -5.13
N GLU A 83 5.80 25.99 -6.28
CA GLU A 83 5.99 25.24 -7.54
C GLU A 83 6.98 24.06 -7.41
N ALA A 84 7.99 24.18 -6.54
CA ALA A 84 8.96 23.12 -6.32
C ALA A 84 8.38 21.80 -5.76
N TYR A 85 7.16 21.83 -5.21
CA TYR A 85 6.46 20.63 -4.74
C TYR A 85 5.55 19.98 -5.78
N GLY A 86 5.42 20.57 -6.98
CA GLY A 86 4.61 20.01 -8.06
C GLY A 86 3.13 19.85 -7.69
N TYR A 87 2.54 18.75 -8.14
CA TYR A 87 1.13 18.42 -7.98
C TYR A 87 0.94 17.25 -7.04
N ALA A 88 -0.18 17.25 -6.30
CA ALA A 88 -0.59 16.13 -5.47
C ALA A 88 -2.05 15.75 -5.73
N ALA A 89 -2.37 14.47 -5.62
CA ALA A 89 -3.73 13.96 -5.66
C ALA A 89 -3.88 12.85 -4.61
N HIS A 90 -4.98 12.86 -3.87
CA HIS A 90 -5.28 11.88 -2.84
C HIS A 90 -6.72 11.45 -2.97
N TRP A 91 -6.91 10.19 -3.37
CA TRP A 91 -8.22 9.63 -3.64
C TRP A 91 -8.47 8.36 -2.84
N TRP A 92 -9.75 8.07 -2.66
CA TRP A 92 -10.21 6.83 -2.06
C TRP A 92 -11.35 6.26 -2.91
N ASN A 93 -11.53 4.94 -2.89
CA ASN A 93 -12.55 4.28 -3.68
C ASN A 93 -13.96 4.39 -3.06
N GLY A 94 -14.12 4.98 -1.89
CA GLY A 94 -15.41 5.05 -1.19
C GLY A 94 -15.77 3.80 -0.37
N GLY A 95 -14.88 2.81 -0.28
CA GLY A 95 -15.08 1.59 0.49
C GLY A 95 -15.06 1.83 2.00
N SER A 96 -15.83 1.04 2.76
CA SER A 96 -15.96 1.27 4.20
C SER A 96 -16.35 0.07 5.05
N ASP A 97 -16.55 -1.08 4.43
CA ASP A 97 -16.94 -2.33 5.07
C ASP A 97 -16.54 -3.51 4.16
N ASP A 98 -16.73 -4.73 4.64
CA ASP A 98 -16.31 -5.95 3.96
C ASP A 98 -16.98 -6.13 2.58
N SER A 99 -18.17 -5.55 2.37
CA SER A 99 -18.87 -5.61 1.08
C SER A 99 -18.26 -4.66 0.05
N ARG A 100 -17.53 -3.64 0.51
CA ARG A 100 -16.79 -2.70 -0.33
C ARG A 100 -15.44 -2.36 0.31
N PRO A 101 -14.41 -3.19 0.07
CA PRO A 101 -13.08 -3.02 0.64
C PRO A 101 -12.48 -1.64 0.30
N ALA A 102 -11.94 -0.95 1.31
CA ALA A 102 -11.41 0.39 1.16
C ALA A 102 -10.02 0.38 0.52
N ALA A 103 -9.83 1.17 -0.54
CA ALA A 103 -8.53 1.42 -1.16
C ALA A 103 -8.27 2.93 -1.27
N LYS A 104 -6.99 3.32 -1.24
CA LYS A 104 -6.56 4.71 -1.43
C LYS A 104 -5.47 4.79 -2.49
N LEU A 105 -5.47 5.89 -3.23
CA LEU A 105 -4.46 6.23 -4.22
C LEU A 105 -3.91 7.62 -3.88
N SER A 106 -2.61 7.69 -3.62
CA SER A 106 -1.88 8.94 -3.36
C SER A 106 -0.81 9.14 -4.42
N ILE A 107 -0.75 10.34 -5.00
CA ILE A 107 0.20 10.69 -6.04
C ILE A 107 0.83 12.04 -5.70
N ARG A 108 2.15 12.12 -5.83
CA ARG A 108 2.93 13.36 -5.86
C ARG A 108 3.84 13.32 -7.09
N ILE A 109 3.70 14.29 -7.98
CA ILE A 109 4.37 14.30 -9.28
C ILE A 109 4.81 15.72 -9.65
N ALA A 110 5.74 15.84 -10.60
CA ALA A 110 6.30 17.10 -11.07
C ALA A 110 7.10 17.90 -10.02
N GLY A 111 7.34 17.32 -8.84
CA GLY A 111 8.14 17.94 -7.80
C GLY A 111 9.61 18.02 -8.19
N THR A 112 10.24 19.15 -7.92
CA THR A 112 11.66 19.42 -8.20
C THR A 112 12.47 19.68 -6.92
N SER A 113 11.80 19.76 -5.77
CA SER A 113 12.46 19.90 -4.48
C SER A 113 13.11 18.58 -4.03
N ALA A 114 14.33 18.66 -3.50
CA ALA A 114 15.00 17.52 -2.87
C ALA A 114 14.34 17.06 -1.55
N ILE A 115 13.44 17.86 -0.98
CA ILE A 115 12.78 17.59 0.32
C ILE A 115 11.46 16.81 0.11
N GLY A 116 10.91 16.79 -1.12
CA GLY A 116 9.68 16.08 -1.45
C GLY A 116 9.94 15.02 -2.50
N LEU A 117 9.82 13.74 -2.12
CA LEU A 117 9.91 12.63 -3.08
C LEU A 117 8.62 12.56 -3.90
N ASN A 118 8.79 12.56 -5.23
CA ASN A 118 7.71 12.17 -6.11
C ASN A 118 7.40 10.70 -5.88
N ASN A 119 6.11 10.36 -5.88
CA ASN A 119 5.66 9.00 -5.63
C ASN A 119 4.24 8.75 -6.15
N ALA A 120 3.93 7.49 -6.37
CA ALA A 120 2.55 7.01 -6.47
C ALA A 120 2.40 5.79 -5.55
N MET A 121 1.35 5.80 -4.73
CA MET A 121 1.13 4.83 -3.67
C MET A 121 -0.32 4.37 -3.65
N LEU A 122 -0.51 3.05 -3.58
CA LEU A 122 -1.79 2.40 -3.33
C LEU A 122 -1.78 1.83 -1.92
N ASP A 123 -2.75 2.25 -1.09
CA ASP A 123 -3.09 1.56 0.15
C ASP A 123 -4.22 0.58 -0.19
N LEU A 124 -3.93 -0.72 -0.13
CA LEU A 124 -4.86 -1.78 -0.48
C LEU A 124 -5.60 -2.28 0.78
N PRO A 125 -6.86 -2.72 0.62
CA PRO A 125 -7.54 -3.46 1.68
C PRO A 125 -6.79 -4.77 1.97
N ASP A 126 -7.05 -5.39 3.12
CA ASP A 126 -6.46 -6.67 3.46
C ASP A 126 -6.92 -7.80 2.52
N GLN A 127 -6.15 -8.90 2.54
CA GLN A 127 -6.37 -10.05 1.67
C GLN A 127 -7.69 -10.78 1.94
N GLU A 128 -8.21 -10.74 3.17
CA GLU A 128 -9.48 -11.40 3.50
C GLU A 128 -10.64 -10.64 2.83
N SER A 129 -10.57 -9.31 2.86
CA SER A 129 -11.54 -8.42 2.22
C SER A 129 -11.43 -8.39 0.68
N ALA A 130 -10.22 -8.52 0.12
CA ALA A 130 -9.99 -8.41 -1.33
C ALA A 130 -8.97 -9.44 -1.88
N PRO A 131 -9.26 -10.75 -1.80
CA PRO A 131 -8.28 -11.81 -2.09
C PRO A 131 -7.76 -11.80 -3.53
N ARG A 132 -8.54 -11.27 -4.50
CA ARG A 132 -8.12 -11.20 -5.91
C ARG A 132 -6.92 -10.28 -6.13
N LEU A 133 -6.78 -9.22 -5.34
CA LEU A 133 -5.65 -8.28 -5.44
C LEU A 133 -4.33 -8.92 -5.06
N TYR A 134 -4.39 -9.98 -4.25
CA TYR A 134 -3.24 -10.71 -3.73
C TYR A 134 -2.96 -12.02 -4.49
N ARG A 135 -3.64 -12.27 -5.61
CA ARG A 135 -3.18 -13.31 -6.54
C ARG A 135 -1.85 -12.85 -7.15
N PRO A 136 -0.81 -13.71 -7.24
CA PRO A 136 0.51 -13.32 -7.73
C PRO A 136 0.47 -12.53 -9.04
N GLU A 137 -0.36 -12.96 -9.99
CA GLU A 137 -0.48 -12.33 -11.30
C GLU A 137 -1.12 -10.95 -11.21
N THR A 138 -2.18 -10.78 -10.41
CA THR A 138 -2.83 -9.48 -10.20
C THR A 138 -1.88 -8.53 -9.47
N ALA A 139 -1.22 -8.99 -8.41
CA ALA A 139 -0.29 -8.20 -7.62
C ALA A 139 0.91 -7.73 -8.46
N HIS A 140 1.43 -8.62 -9.30
CA HIS A 140 2.48 -8.31 -10.28
C HIS A 140 2.03 -7.25 -11.27
N GLN A 141 0.84 -7.40 -11.86
CA GLN A 141 0.30 -6.42 -12.81
C GLN A 141 0.06 -5.04 -12.17
N ILE A 142 -0.36 -4.97 -10.91
CA ILE A 142 -0.53 -3.71 -10.18
C ILE A 142 0.81 -2.99 -10.03
N ILE A 143 1.85 -3.67 -9.51
CA ILE A 143 3.16 -3.01 -9.35
C ILE A 143 3.77 -2.67 -10.71
N GLN A 144 3.67 -3.55 -11.70
CA GLN A 144 4.13 -3.28 -13.06
C GLN A 144 3.43 -2.06 -13.67
N THR A 145 2.13 -1.91 -13.47
CA THR A 145 1.38 -0.72 -13.93
C THR A 145 1.95 0.57 -13.35
N LEU A 146 2.28 0.59 -12.06
CA LEU A 146 2.91 1.75 -11.42
C LEU A 146 4.31 2.02 -12.00
N LEU A 147 5.12 0.98 -12.21
CA LEU A 147 6.44 1.08 -12.82
C LEU A 147 6.36 1.66 -14.24
N ASP A 148 5.48 1.14 -15.07
CA ASP A 148 5.32 1.52 -16.49
C ASP A 148 4.76 2.93 -16.66
N VAL A 149 3.87 3.37 -15.76
CA VAL A 149 3.28 4.72 -15.83
C VAL A 149 4.28 5.78 -15.39
N PHE A 150 5.05 5.53 -14.32
CA PHE A 150 5.85 6.57 -13.69
C PHE A 150 7.34 6.50 -13.99
N GLY A 151 7.88 5.37 -14.47
CA GLY A 151 9.32 5.18 -14.65
C GLY A 151 10.12 5.56 -13.39
N PRO A 152 9.85 4.90 -12.24
CA PRO A 152 10.41 5.29 -10.96
C PRO A 152 11.87 4.85 -10.79
N GLU A 153 12.53 5.36 -9.75
CA GLU A 153 13.87 4.89 -9.34
C GLU A 153 13.76 3.61 -8.52
N TRP A 154 12.76 3.49 -7.67
CA TRP A 154 12.50 2.28 -6.90
C TRP A 154 11.01 2.09 -6.62
N GLY A 155 10.64 0.87 -6.26
CA GLY A 155 9.28 0.51 -5.90
C GLY A 155 9.22 -0.67 -4.95
N VAL A 156 8.13 -0.79 -4.21
CA VAL A 156 7.94 -1.83 -3.21
C VAL A 156 6.48 -2.22 -3.09
N TRP A 157 6.22 -3.51 -2.92
CA TRP A 157 4.96 -4.04 -2.40
C TRP A 157 5.22 -4.59 -1.01
N THR A 158 4.66 -3.98 0.03
CA THR A 158 4.91 -4.37 1.43
C THR A 158 3.66 -4.14 2.28
N ASN A 159 3.78 -4.21 3.60
CA ASN A 159 2.72 -3.82 4.51
C ASN A 159 3.32 -3.14 5.76
N ASN A 160 2.47 -2.55 6.59
CA ASN A 160 2.94 -1.82 7.78
C ASN A 160 3.70 -2.71 8.78
N ASP A 161 3.30 -3.97 8.94
CA ASP A 161 3.97 -4.91 9.85
C ASP A 161 5.39 -5.22 9.38
N LEU A 162 5.57 -5.57 8.10
CA LEU A 162 6.87 -5.79 7.48
C LEU A 162 7.77 -4.56 7.58
N ARG A 163 7.24 -3.36 7.28
CA ARG A 163 8.02 -2.12 7.43
C ARG A 163 8.45 -1.88 8.86
N ASN A 164 7.59 -2.16 9.84
CA ASN A 164 7.92 -1.99 11.26
C ASN A 164 9.03 -2.96 11.68
N LYS A 165 8.97 -4.22 11.24
CA LYS A 165 9.98 -5.25 11.51
C LYS A 165 11.35 -4.98 10.87
N GLN A 166 11.44 -4.03 9.95
CA GLN A 166 12.68 -3.59 9.31
C GLN A 166 13.32 -2.36 9.97
N LYS A 167 12.65 -1.72 10.95
CA LYS A 167 13.19 -0.55 11.63
C LYS A 167 14.39 -0.96 12.49
N GLU A 168 15.36 -0.07 12.58
CA GLU A 168 16.42 -0.18 13.59
C GLU A 168 15.82 -0.37 15.00
N PRO A 169 16.55 -0.97 15.96
CA PRO A 169 16.08 -1.03 17.34
C PRO A 169 16.05 0.36 17.98
N ASN A 170 15.14 0.54 18.94
CA ASN A 170 15.14 1.73 19.79
C ASN A 170 16.44 1.82 20.59
N ARG A 171 16.97 3.02 20.75
CA ARG A 171 18.23 3.27 21.49
C ARG A 171 17.95 4.19 22.67
N PRO A 172 18.51 3.96 23.86
CA PRO A 172 18.34 4.88 24.98
C PRO A 172 18.97 6.24 24.65
N THR A 173 18.37 7.31 25.17
CA THR A 173 18.96 8.66 25.08
C THR A 173 20.24 8.74 25.92
N LYS A 174 21.15 9.65 25.58
CA LYS A 174 22.45 9.79 26.27
C LYS A 174 22.32 10.08 27.77
N ASP A 175 21.22 10.71 28.17
CA ASP A 175 20.89 11.02 29.57
C ASP A 175 20.12 9.89 30.29
N GLY A 176 19.80 8.79 29.60
CA GLY A 176 19.08 7.65 30.13
C GLY A 176 17.60 7.91 30.45
N ARG A 177 17.06 9.08 30.10
CA ARG A 177 15.70 9.50 30.48
C ARG A 177 14.63 9.14 29.44
N GLY A 178 15.02 8.55 28.33
CA GLY A 178 14.09 8.14 27.27
C GLY A 178 14.74 7.26 26.21
N TYR A 179 14.03 7.12 25.09
CA TYR A 179 14.47 6.34 23.94
C TYR A 179 14.36 7.17 22.66
N VAL A 180 15.36 7.05 21.80
CA VAL A 180 15.29 7.39 20.39
C VAL A 180 14.63 6.22 19.67
N LEU A 181 13.46 6.45 19.10
CA LEU A 181 12.77 5.44 18.31
C LEU A 181 13.58 5.08 17.08
N GLY A 182 13.74 3.78 16.86
CA GLY A 182 14.38 3.27 15.67
C GLY A 182 13.60 3.61 14.41
N LYS A 183 14.33 3.86 13.33
CA LYS A 183 13.77 4.28 12.05
C LYS A 183 14.11 3.27 10.98
N LEU A 184 13.31 3.26 9.92
CA LEU A 184 13.65 2.57 8.70
C LEU A 184 14.58 3.48 7.89
N VAL A 185 15.80 3.03 7.65
CA VAL A 185 16.79 3.75 6.84
C VAL A 185 16.79 3.19 5.43
N GLY A 186 16.73 4.02 4.39
CA GLY A 186 16.77 3.57 2.99
C GLY A 186 15.49 2.89 2.48
N HIS A 187 15.60 2.12 1.39
CA HIS A 187 14.46 1.47 0.73
C HIS A 187 13.90 0.31 1.58
N PRO A 188 12.61 0.33 1.95
CA PRO A 188 11.98 -0.84 2.55
C PRO A 188 11.99 -2.02 1.57
N ALA A 189 11.91 -3.23 2.12
CA ALA A 189 11.63 -4.43 1.35
C ALA A 189 10.23 -4.98 1.65
N GLY A 190 9.73 -5.83 0.75
CA GLY A 190 8.49 -6.56 0.91
C GLY A 190 8.39 -7.72 -0.07
N TRP A 191 7.17 -8.06 -0.47
CA TRP A 191 6.93 -9.14 -1.43
C TRP A 191 7.56 -8.84 -2.79
N ALA A 192 7.43 -7.61 -3.28
CA ALA A 192 8.03 -7.15 -4.52
C ALA A 192 8.94 -5.95 -4.26
N ASN A 193 10.09 -5.91 -4.93
CA ASN A 193 11.14 -4.93 -4.72
C ASN A 193 11.76 -4.55 -6.06
N PHE A 194 11.56 -3.32 -6.50
CA PHE A 194 12.09 -2.82 -7.77
C PHE A 194 13.21 -1.81 -7.53
N LEU A 195 14.32 -1.95 -8.25
CA LEU A 195 15.38 -0.95 -8.34
C LEU A 195 15.71 -0.68 -9.82
N SER A 196 15.61 0.59 -10.22
CA SER A 196 16.06 1.10 -11.51
C SER A 196 17.58 1.03 -11.62
N ASP A 197 18.09 0.94 -12.84
CA ASP A 197 19.51 1.13 -13.17
C ASP A 197 20.02 2.51 -12.78
N SER A 198 19.15 3.52 -12.72
CA SER A 198 19.50 4.87 -12.28
C SER A 198 19.56 5.04 -10.76
N ASP A 199 19.01 4.10 -9.99
CA ASP A 199 19.06 4.17 -8.52
C ASP A 199 20.51 4.00 -8.03
N SER A 200 20.90 4.66 -6.94
CA SER A 200 22.24 4.47 -6.36
C SER A 200 22.39 3.13 -5.65
N VAL A 201 21.29 2.52 -5.24
CA VAL A 201 21.19 1.22 -4.60
C VAL A 201 21.00 0.15 -5.66
N LYS A 202 21.70 -0.98 -5.49
CA LYS A 202 21.62 -2.15 -6.37
C LYS A 202 21.47 -3.41 -5.53
N PHE A 203 20.85 -4.42 -6.13
CA PHE A 203 20.85 -5.75 -5.54
C PHE A 203 22.20 -6.42 -5.75
N ASP A 204 22.81 -6.88 -4.66
CA ASP A 204 23.79 -7.96 -4.72
C ASP A 204 23.05 -9.27 -5.00
N MET A 205 23.15 -9.73 -6.24
CA MET A 205 22.46 -10.93 -6.72
C MET A 205 22.89 -12.20 -5.97
N ALA A 206 24.10 -12.23 -5.42
CA ALA A 206 24.59 -13.37 -4.66
C ALA A 206 23.98 -13.46 -3.25
N LEU A 207 23.41 -12.35 -2.76
CA LEU A 207 22.78 -12.27 -1.43
C LEU A 207 21.26 -12.41 -1.48
N LEU A 208 20.65 -12.54 -2.65
CA LEU A 208 19.20 -12.73 -2.75
C LEU A 208 18.77 -14.11 -2.19
N PRO A 209 17.55 -14.21 -1.61
CA PRO A 209 16.99 -15.50 -1.21
C PRO A 209 16.95 -16.48 -2.39
N ALA A 210 17.25 -17.76 -2.14
CA ALA A 210 17.28 -18.79 -3.19
C ALA A 210 15.91 -18.98 -3.89
N GLY A 211 14.80 -18.71 -3.19
CA GLY A 211 13.44 -18.77 -3.74
C GLY A 211 12.95 -17.46 -4.37
N ALA A 212 13.79 -16.42 -4.45
CA ALA A 212 13.41 -15.16 -5.06
C ALA A 212 13.31 -15.31 -6.59
N THR A 213 12.23 -14.77 -7.18
CA THR A 213 12.13 -14.61 -8.62
C THR A 213 12.71 -13.26 -9.01
N VAL A 214 13.62 -13.26 -9.98
CA VAL A 214 14.29 -12.05 -10.46
C VAL A 214 13.85 -11.80 -11.89
N GLU A 215 13.31 -10.62 -12.13
CA GLU A 215 12.81 -10.21 -13.44
C GLU A 215 13.48 -8.92 -13.87
N ARG A 216 13.78 -8.83 -15.17
CA ARG A 216 14.21 -7.59 -15.79
C ARG A 216 12.99 -6.86 -16.33
N LEU A 217 12.69 -5.68 -15.78
CA LEU A 217 11.58 -4.84 -16.22
C LEU A 217 12.11 -3.50 -16.71
N GLY A 218 12.04 -3.28 -18.02
CA GLY A 218 12.57 -2.07 -18.67
C GLY A 218 14.02 -1.80 -18.25
N THR A 219 14.23 -0.64 -17.62
CA THR A 219 15.53 -0.18 -17.12
C THR A 219 15.80 -0.53 -15.67
N GLY A 220 15.20 -1.57 -15.11
CA GLY A 220 15.44 -1.99 -13.73
C GLY A 220 15.22 -3.47 -13.47
N THR A 221 15.41 -3.85 -12.22
CA THR A 221 15.29 -5.23 -11.75
C THR A 221 14.18 -5.32 -10.70
N LEU A 222 13.23 -6.23 -10.90
CA LEU A 222 12.19 -6.57 -9.96
C LEU A 222 12.53 -7.90 -9.27
N VAL A 223 12.50 -7.91 -7.94
CA VAL A 223 12.69 -9.11 -7.11
C VAL A 223 11.39 -9.42 -6.39
N LEU A 224 10.85 -10.62 -6.61
CA LEU A 224 9.63 -11.14 -6.00
C LEU A 224 9.94 -12.27 -5.01
N LEU A 225 9.21 -12.33 -3.90
CA LEU A 225 9.41 -13.31 -2.83
C LEU A 225 8.20 -14.22 -2.65
N GLY A 226 8.35 -15.51 -2.97
CA GLY A 226 7.29 -16.50 -2.76
C GLY A 226 6.02 -16.23 -3.58
N GLN A 227 4.91 -16.86 -3.19
CA GLN A 227 3.64 -16.84 -3.93
C GLN A 227 2.50 -16.15 -3.15
N ASP A 228 2.79 -15.57 -1.99
CA ASP A 228 1.80 -14.85 -1.18
C ASP A 228 2.20 -13.36 -1.03
N PRO A 229 1.64 -12.47 -1.87
CA PRO A 229 1.85 -11.04 -1.77
C PRO A 229 1.42 -10.40 -0.44
N ALA A 230 0.54 -11.05 0.32
CA ALA A 230 0.09 -10.53 1.61
C ALA A 230 1.10 -10.81 2.74
N ASN A 231 1.79 -11.95 2.65
CA ASN A 231 2.61 -12.49 3.72
C ASN A 231 3.92 -13.15 3.23
N PRO A 232 4.84 -12.39 2.61
CA PRO A 232 6.16 -12.91 2.28
C PRO A 232 6.95 -13.26 3.55
N PRO A 233 7.78 -14.32 3.54
CA PRO A 233 8.59 -14.69 4.71
C PRO A 233 9.49 -13.54 5.18
N LEU A 234 9.40 -13.14 6.45
CA LEU A 234 10.17 -12.03 7.00
C LEU A 234 11.68 -12.23 6.81
N ARG A 235 12.17 -13.47 6.97
CA ARG A 235 13.57 -13.83 6.75
C ARG A 235 14.04 -13.42 5.35
N ASP A 236 13.23 -13.69 4.32
CA ASP A 236 13.56 -13.39 2.94
C ASP A 236 13.47 -11.88 2.66
N VAL A 237 12.48 -11.20 3.23
CA VAL A 237 12.36 -9.74 3.17
C VAL A 237 13.61 -9.06 3.76
N LEU A 238 14.07 -9.49 4.93
CA LEU A 238 15.29 -8.98 5.55
C LEU A 238 16.54 -9.36 4.75
N GLN A 239 16.56 -10.52 4.09
CA GLN A 239 17.67 -10.92 3.25
C GLN A 239 17.75 -10.06 1.97
N VAL A 240 16.62 -9.73 1.35
CA VAL A 240 16.57 -8.75 0.24
C VAL A 240 17.10 -7.38 0.69
N ARG A 241 16.75 -6.92 1.90
CA ARG A 241 17.32 -5.68 2.44
C ARG A 241 18.84 -5.73 2.58
N ARG A 242 19.40 -6.86 3.03
CA ARG A 242 20.86 -7.05 3.06
C ARG A 242 21.46 -7.03 1.66
N ALA A 243 20.78 -7.63 0.68
CA ALA A 243 21.19 -7.59 -0.72
C ALA A 243 21.16 -6.16 -1.30
N MET A 244 20.31 -5.27 -0.78
CA MET A 244 20.34 -3.83 -1.09
C MET A 244 21.46 -3.06 -0.35
N GLY A 245 22.28 -3.73 0.47
CA GLY A 245 23.35 -3.12 1.25
C GLY A 245 22.91 -2.45 2.56
N TYR A 246 21.68 -2.69 3.02
CA TYR A 246 21.21 -2.15 4.29
C TYR A 246 21.54 -3.06 5.46
N GLU A 247 21.88 -2.45 6.59
CA GLU A 247 21.84 -3.12 7.89
C GLU A 247 20.39 -3.51 8.21
N VAL A 248 20.22 -4.68 8.80
CA VAL A 248 18.90 -5.19 9.21
C VAL A 248 18.93 -5.60 10.67
N PRO A 249 17.80 -5.53 11.38
CA PRO A 249 17.71 -6.03 12.74
C PRO A 249 18.16 -7.49 12.80
N THR A 250 19.11 -7.80 13.68
CA THR A 250 19.39 -9.17 14.06
C THR A 250 18.17 -9.68 14.82
N GLN A 251 17.60 -10.81 14.37
CA GLN A 251 16.41 -11.43 14.95
C GLN A 251 16.48 -11.38 16.49
N GLN A 252 15.61 -10.60 17.13
CA GLN A 252 15.22 -10.91 18.50
C GLN A 252 14.44 -12.22 18.39
N THR A 253 15.12 -13.30 18.77
CA THR A 253 14.61 -14.62 19.11
C THR A 253 13.21 -14.91 18.57
N GLU A 254 13.15 -15.58 17.42
CA GLU A 254 11.95 -16.32 17.04
C GLU A 254 11.56 -17.18 18.25
N SER A 255 10.40 -16.90 18.84
CA SER A 255 9.79 -17.78 19.83
C SER A 255 9.68 -19.15 19.18
N SER A 256 10.17 -20.16 19.88
CA SER A 256 10.38 -21.54 19.43
C SER A 256 9.12 -22.31 19.01
N GLU A 257 7.99 -21.64 18.77
CA GLU A 257 6.72 -22.27 18.39
C GLU A 257 6.57 -22.44 16.86
N ASP A 258 7.29 -21.66 16.04
CA ASP A 258 7.20 -21.76 14.57
C ASP A 258 8.18 -22.79 13.94
N LEU A 259 9.11 -23.34 14.72
CA LEU A 259 10.06 -24.36 14.24
C LEU A 259 9.45 -25.76 14.15
N ASP A 260 8.36 -26.04 14.86
CA ASP A 260 7.71 -27.36 14.88
C ASP A 260 6.63 -27.52 13.79
N ALA A 261 6.11 -26.43 13.23
CA ALA A 261 5.08 -26.49 12.18
C ALA A 261 5.64 -26.74 10.76
N ALA A 262 6.91 -26.43 10.52
CA ALA A 262 7.54 -26.55 9.20
C ALA A 262 8.12 -27.94 8.89
N SER A 263 8.11 -28.88 9.85
CA SER A 263 8.77 -30.20 9.70
C SER A 263 7.81 -31.40 9.64
N ALA A 264 6.50 -31.19 9.64
CA ALA A 264 5.51 -32.27 9.53
C ALA A 264 4.76 -32.22 8.19
N GLY A 265 5.47 -32.49 7.09
CA GLY A 265 4.81 -32.94 5.86
C GLY A 265 4.18 -34.33 6.08
N PRO A 266 2.96 -34.59 5.59
CA PRO A 266 2.33 -35.88 5.80
C PRO A 266 3.11 -36.99 5.07
N ALA A 267 3.53 -38.00 5.83
CA ALA A 267 4.16 -39.19 5.30
C ALA A 267 3.18 -39.92 4.35
N ALA A 268 3.62 -40.12 3.10
CA ALA A 268 2.90 -40.91 2.11
C ALA A 268 2.79 -42.38 2.57
N ALA A 269 1.56 -42.87 2.70
CA ALA A 269 1.29 -44.29 2.90
C ALA A 269 1.40 -45.05 1.56
N PRO A 270 1.96 -46.27 1.53
CA PRO A 270 2.13 -47.02 0.29
C PRO A 270 0.81 -47.64 -0.20
N LEU A 271 0.53 -47.47 -1.49
CA LEU A 271 -0.57 -48.08 -2.22
C LEU A 271 -0.34 -49.59 -2.45
N ALA A 272 -1.39 -50.39 -2.22
CA ALA A 272 -1.56 -51.72 -2.78
C ALA A 272 -3.05 -51.95 -3.15
N PRO A 273 -3.37 -52.84 -4.11
CA PRO A 273 -4.40 -52.57 -5.11
C PRO A 273 -5.71 -53.35 -4.95
N GLY A 274 -6.78 -52.79 -5.53
CA GLY A 274 -7.87 -53.53 -6.16
C GLY A 274 -9.23 -53.51 -5.45
N ALA A 275 -10.23 -52.90 -6.09
CA ALA A 275 -11.45 -53.56 -6.59
C ALA A 275 -12.68 -52.60 -6.60
N SER A 276 -13.06 -52.23 -7.82
CA SER A 276 -14.41 -52.35 -8.41
C SER A 276 -15.70 -51.87 -7.71
N VAL A 277 -16.47 -51.15 -8.54
CA VAL A 277 -17.93 -51.06 -8.73
C VAL A 277 -18.81 -50.07 -7.93
N SER A 278 -19.57 -49.32 -8.76
CA SER A 278 -20.55 -48.23 -8.58
C SER A 278 -21.95 -48.70 -8.09
N PRO A 279 -23.07 -47.99 -8.32
CA PRO A 279 -23.53 -46.67 -7.84
C PRO A 279 -24.99 -46.70 -7.29
N THR A 280 -25.43 -45.70 -6.53
CA THR A 280 -26.85 -45.31 -6.33
C THR A 280 -26.89 -44.08 -5.42
N ASP A 281 -27.85 -43.17 -5.41
CA ASP A 281 -28.94 -42.73 -6.29
C ASP A 281 -29.60 -41.54 -5.55
N ARG A 282 -30.12 -40.58 -6.32
CA ARG A 282 -31.26 -39.67 -6.01
C ARG A 282 -31.33 -38.76 -4.77
N GLY A 283 -31.85 -37.55 -5.06
CA GLY A 283 -32.78 -36.78 -4.21
C GLY A 283 -32.19 -35.47 -3.71
N GLN A 284 -32.25 -34.35 -4.44
CA GLN A 284 -33.42 -33.47 -4.65
C GLN A 284 -34.08 -33.02 -3.33
N SER A 285 -33.94 -31.74 -2.96
CA SER A 285 -35.03 -30.77 -2.67
C SER A 285 -34.54 -29.59 -1.80
N ASP A 286 -34.55 -28.38 -2.39
CA ASP A 286 -34.90 -27.11 -1.72
C ASP A 286 -36.45 -27.08 -1.54
N PRO A 287 -37.10 -26.27 -0.65
CA PRO A 287 -36.87 -24.81 -0.55
C PRO A 287 -37.17 -24.07 0.79
N ARG A 288 -36.64 -22.82 0.86
CA ARG A 288 -37.17 -21.55 1.44
C ARG A 288 -37.97 -21.53 2.76
N SER A 289 -37.57 -20.62 3.66
CA SER A 289 -38.29 -19.38 4.06
C SER A 289 -37.94 -18.95 5.49
N GLY A 290 -37.81 -17.64 5.75
CA GLY A 290 -37.90 -17.10 7.11
C GLY A 290 -37.14 -15.80 7.35
N ILE A 291 -37.79 -14.67 7.11
CA ILE A 291 -37.43 -13.35 7.63
C ILE A 291 -37.83 -13.31 9.12
N GLU A 292 -36.96 -12.84 10.01
CA GLU A 292 -37.38 -11.96 11.12
C GLU A 292 -36.22 -11.22 11.81
N THR A 293 -36.58 -10.02 12.24
CA THR A 293 -35.79 -8.89 12.74
C THR A 293 -35.40 -8.96 14.23
N ARG A 294 -34.20 -8.48 14.57
CA ARG A 294 -33.80 -7.90 15.88
C ARG A 294 -32.41 -7.26 15.64
N GLY A 295 -32.08 -6.01 15.97
CA GLY A 295 -32.52 -5.15 17.06
C GLY A 295 -31.35 -4.98 18.04
N VAL A 296 -30.77 -3.76 18.04
CA VAL A 296 -29.92 -3.13 19.07
C VAL A 296 -28.39 -3.30 18.98
N GLY A 297 -27.69 -2.15 18.99
CA GLY A 297 -26.43 -1.99 19.72
C GLY A 297 -25.39 -1.05 19.10
N ASP A 298 -25.63 0.26 19.07
CA ASP A 298 -24.54 1.25 18.96
C ASP A 298 -23.62 1.16 20.20
N PRO A 299 -22.30 1.35 20.02
CA PRO A 299 -21.55 2.08 21.03
C PRO A 299 -20.70 3.22 20.45
N ALA A 300 -21.01 4.41 20.94
CA ALA A 300 -20.11 5.45 21.43
C ALA A 300 -18.99 5.96 20.50
N SER A 301 -19.31 7.07 19.85
CA SER A 301 -18.39 8.14 19.47
C SER A 301 -17.52 8.57 20.65
N ASN A 302 -16.20 8.65 20.44
CA ASN A 302 -15.31 9.39 21.32
C ASN A 302 -14.60 10.49 20.52
N THR A 303 -15.22 11.66 20.54
CA THR A 303 -14.67 12.94 20.11
C THR A 303 -13.91 13.55 21.29
N ASP A 304 -12.61 13.79 21.13
CA ASP A 304 -11.86 14.73 21.96
C ASP A 304 -11.20 15.77 21.06
N ALA A 305 -11.97 16.80 20.72
CA ALA A 305 -11.48 18.04 20.14
C ALA A 305 -11.43 19.10 21.25
N ARG A 306 -10.23 19.38 21.77
CA ARG A 306 -9.99 20.53 22.64
C ARG A 306 -10.04 21.81 21.80
N ARG A 307 -11.11 22.60 21.98
CA ARG A 307 -11.15 24.04 21.66
C ARG A 307 -10.70 24.81 22.90
N SER A 308 -9.72 25.70 22.72
CA SER A 308 -9.41 26.79 23.64
C SER A 308 -10.03 28.06 23.10
N ASP A 309 -11.01 28.59 23.84
CA ASP A 309 -11.58 29.92 23.64
C ASP A 309 -10.56 30.99 24.06
N ALA A 310 -10.34 31.99 23.20
CA ALA A 310 -9.70 33.25 23.55
C ALA A 310 -10.75 34.36 23.54
N GLN A 311 -10.99 34.90 24.72
CA GLN A 311 -12.02 35.89 25.02
C GLN A 311 -11.57 37.29 24.60
N ARG A 312 -12.51 38.05 24.02
CA ARG A 312 -12.42 39.44 23.58
C ARG A 312 -11.98 40.38 24.71
N GLY A 313 -11.03 41.26 24.42
CA GLY A 313 -10.84 42.54 25.11
C GLY A 313 -11.31 43.69 24.22
N THR A 314 -12.39 44.35 24.62
CA THR A 314 -12.88 45.61 24.04
C THR A 314 -12.19 46.79 24.71
N THR A 315 -11.63 47.70 23.91
CA THR A 315 -11.17 49.03 24.31
C THR A 315 -12.32 50.05 24.23
N ALA A 316 -12.43 50.91 25.24
CA ALA A 316 -13.06 52.22 25.13
C ALA A 316 -12.39 53.18 26.14
N HIS A 317 -12.16 54.40 25.66
CA HIS A 317 -11.86 55.69 26.33
C HIS A 317 -12.40 55.80 27.77
N ASP A 318 -11.76 56.47 28.74
CA ASP A 318 -10.94 57.69 28.77
C ASP A 318 -9.74 57.58 29.73
#